data_AF-A0AAV6TGP0-F1
#
_entry.id   AF-A0AAV6TGP0-F1
#
_cell.length_a   1.000
_cell.length_b   1.000
_cell.length_c   1.000
_cell.angle_alpha   90.00
_cell.angle_beta   90.00
_cell.angle_gamma   90.00
#
_symmetry.space_group_name_H-M   'P 1'
#
loop_
_entity.id
_entity.type
_entity.pdbx_description
1 polymer ?
#
loop_
_entity_poly.entity_id
_entity_poly.type
_entity_poly.pdbx_seq_one_letter_code
_entity_poly.pdbx_strand_id
1 'polypeptide(L)'
;LWDVRTGGPPQLLTPASDCHKESVSDIKWISSKTGLEFFSGSLDGKLMYWDARNLDTPTSQMEFNENPEDSNNDNMYNITSIEYDATS
;
A
#
# COMPACT_ATOMS: atom_id res chain seq x y z
N LEU A 1 -8.34 -5.42 6.85
CA LEU A 1 -9.11 -4.50 7.73
C LEU A 1 -9.96 -5.30 8.72
N TRP A 2 -10.14 -4.74 9.91
CA TRP A 2 -10.98 -5.33 10.97
C TRP A 2 -12.21 -4.47 11.21
N ASP A 3 -13.31 -5.10 11.59
CA ASP A 3 -14.50 -4.42 12.13
C ASP A 3 -14.60 -4.71 13.62
N VAL A 4 -14.54 -3.66 14.44
CA VAL A 4 -14.59 -3.76 15.90
C VAL A 4 -15.98 -4.11 16.41
N ARG A 5 -17.05 -3.87 15.63
CA ARG A 5 -18.43 -4.19 16.00
C ARG A 5 -18.69 -5.68 15.96
N THR A 6 -18.07 -6.37 15.00
CA THR A 6 -18.14 -7.83 14.90
C THR A 6 -17.07 -8.50 15.76
N GLY A 7 -15.89 -7.90 15.86
CA GLY A 7 -14.73 -8.50 16.50
C GLY A 7 -14.23 -9.74 15.74
N GLY A 8 -13.20 -10.40 16.27
CA GLY A 8 -12.66 -11.63 15.68
C GLY A 8 -11.69 -11.40 14.51
N PRO A 9 -11.69 -12.28 13.49
CA PRO A 9 -10.68 -12.24 12.42
C PRO A 9 -10.82 -10.99 11.53
N PRO A 10 -9.79 -10.66 10.73
CA PRO A 10 -9.89 -9.62 9.72
C PRO A 10 -11.10 -9.87 8.80
N GLN A 11 -11.87 -8.83 8.53
CA GLN A 11 -13.05 -8.90 7.65
C GLN A 11 -12.67 -8.75 6.18
N LEU A 12 -11.55 -8.06 5.91
CA LEU A 12 -11.01 -7.87 4.57
C LEU A 12 -9.53 -8.20 4.57
N LEU A 13 -9.11 -9.07 3.64
CA LEU A 13 -7.75 -9.53 3.43
C LEU A 13 -7.46 -9.49 1.93
N THR A 14 -6.33 -8.90 1.58
CA THR A 14 -5.85 -8.91 0.19
C THR A 14 -5.23 -10.28 -0.12
N PRO A 15 -5.48 -10.85 -1.31
CA PRO A 15 -4.79 -12.05 -1.79
C PRO A 15 -3.28 -11.89 -1.81
N ALA A 16 -2.55 -12.99 -1.59
CA ALA A 16 -1.08 -12.99 -1.61
C ALA A 16 -0.49 -12.63 -2.98
N SER A 17 -1.25 -12.79 -4.07
CA SER A 17 -0.86 -12.40 -5.43
C SER A 17 -0.83 -10.89 -5.64
N ASP A 18 -1.61 -10.15 -4.85
CA ASP A 18 -1.89 -8.72 -5.03
C ASP A 18 -1.37 -7.87 -3.87
N CYS A 19 -0.77 -8.49 -2.85
CA CYS A 19 -0.16 -7.80 -1.73
C CYS A 19 1.34 -7.55 -1.94
N HIS A 20 1.93 -6.81 -1.00
CA HIS A 20 3.39 -6.67 -0.91
C HIS A 20 4.07 -8.04 -0.78
N LYS A 21 5.24 -8.18 -1.41
CA LYS A 21 6.05 -9.41 -1.38
C LYS A 21 6.98 -9.45 -0.16
N GLU A 22 7.25 -8.29 0.42
CA GLU A 22 8.02 -8.14 1.64
C GLU A 22 7.23 -7.41 2.74
N SER A 23 7.88 -7.16 3.87
CA SER A 23 7.26 -6.50 5.01
C SER A 23 6.83 -5.09 4.66
N VAL A 24 5.56 -4.78 4.94
CA VAL A 24 5.04 -3.42 4.95
C VAL A 24 5.71 -2.64 6.08
N SER A 25 6.34 -1.52 5.75
CA SER A 25 7.06 -0.66 6.68
C SER A 25 6.19 0.48 7.20
N ASP A 26 5.25 0.98 6.40
CA ASP A 26 4.35 2.06 6.80
C ASP A 26 3.00 2.00 6.05
N ILE A 27 1.96 2.55 6.68
CA ILE A 27 0.62 2.72 6.13
C ILE A 27 0.12 4.12 6.48
N LYS A 28 -0.42 4.85 5.50
CA LYS A 28 -0.94 6.20 5.68
C LYS A 28 -2.30 6.38 5.02
N TRP A 29 -3.31 6.71 5.82
CA TRP A 29 -4.61 7.13 5.35
C TRP A 29 -4.56 8.56 4.81
N ILE A 30 -5.29 8.82 3.73
CA ILE A 30 -5.31 10.14 3.10
C ILE A 30 -6.68 10.79 3.15
N SER A 31 -6.69 12.13 3.18
CA SER A 31 -7.91 12.92 3.17
C SER A 31 -8.43 13.02 1.74
N SER A 32 -9.22 12.04 1.35
CA SER A 32 -9.84 11.99 0.04
C SER A 32 -11.34 12.23 0.08
N LYS A 33 -11.97 12.28 -1.10
CA LYS A 33 -13.43 12.46 -1.19
C LYS A 33 -14.22 11.36 -0.46
N THR A 34 -13.68 10.15 -0.39
CA THR A 34 -14.34 8.98 0.21
C THR A 34 -13.91 8.76 1.65
N GLY A 35 -12.74 9.27 2.06
CA GLY A 35 -12.17 9.06 3.38
C GLY A 35 -11.74 7.60 3.64
N LEU A 36 -11.69 6.79 2.59
CA LEU A 36 -11.44 5.35 2.66
C LEU A 36 -10.22 4.92 1.84
N GLU A 37 -9.38 5.87 1.45
CA GLU A 37 -8.21 5.64 0.63
C GLU A 37 -6.93 5.77 1.46
N PHE A 38 -5.94 4.95 1.17
CA PHE A 38 -4.67 4.92 1.90
C PHE A 38 -3.51 4.41 1.04
N PHE A 39 -2.29 4.67 1.50
CA PHE A 39 -1.06 4.13 0.95
C PHE A 39 -0.44 3.12 1.89
N SER A 40 0.23 2.12 1.33
CA SER A 40 1.17 1.26 2.05
C SER A 40 2.53 1.26 1.35
N GLY A 41 3.60 1.26 2.14
CA GLY A 41 4.98 1.19 1.67
C GLY A 41 5.67 -0.04 2.24
N SER A 42 6.61 -0.61 1.49
CA SER A 42 7.24 -1.88 1.82
C SER A 42 8.72 -1.90 1.46
N LEU A 43 9.44 -2.87 2.04
CA LEU A 43 10.83 -3.17 1.70
C LEU A 43 10.97 -3.79 0.31
N ASP A 44 9.88 -4.24 -0.31
CA ASP A 44 9.85 -4.64 -1.72
C ASP A 44 9.96 -3.46 -2.70
N GLY A 45 10.16 -2.24 -2.18
CA GLY A 45 10.30 -1.01 -2.96
C GLY A 45 9.04 -0.59 -3.70
N LYS A 46 7.87 -1.07 -3.28
CA LYS A 46 6.58 -0.65 -3.82
C LYS A 46 5.82 0.23 -2.85
N LEU A 47 5.21 1.27 -3.39
CA LEU A 47 4.14 2.02 -2.75
C LEU A 47 2.82 1.61 -3.42
N MET A 48 1.89 1.06 -2.65
CA MET A 48 0.57 0.66 -3.16
C MET A 48 -0.49 1.64 -2.67
N TYR A 49 -1.37 2.05 -3.58
CA TYR A 49 -2.54 2.88 -3.32
C TYR A 49 -3.79 2.02 -3.25
N TRP A 50 -4.60 2.20 -2.21
CA TRP A 50 -5.73 1.33 -1.90
C TRP A 50 -7.01 2.12 -1.71
N ASP A 51 -8.12 1.47 -2.06
CA ASP A 51 -9.46 1.85 -1.63
C ASP A 51 -10.00 0.77 -0.69
N ALA A 52 -10.27 1.11 0.57
CA ALA A 52 -10.74 0.16 1.59
C ALA A 52 -12.09 -0.49 1.25
N ARG A 53 -12.83 0.03 0.27
CA ARG A 53 -14.08 -0.57 -0.23
C ARG A 53 -13.82 -1.78 -1.13
N ASN A 54 -12.63 -1.88 -1.72
CA ASN A 54 -12.20 -2.98 -2.55
C ASN A 54 -10.71 -3.29 -2.30
N LEU A 55 -10.44 -4.19 -1.36
CA LEU A 55 -9.08 -4.58 -0.96
C LEU A 55 -8.53 -5.81 -1.69
N ASP A 56 -9.23 -6.31 -2.71
CA ASP A 56 -8.78 -7.47 -3.46
C ASP A 56 -7.53 -7.18 -4.30
N THR A 57 -7.33 -5.91 -4.71
CA THR A 57 -6.18 -5.47 -5.50
C THR A 57 -5.91 -3.98 -5.27
N PRO A 58 -4.65 -3.51 -5.33
CA PRO A 58 -4.36 -2.09 -5.19
C PRO A 58 -4.95 -1.30 -6.36
N THR A 59 -5.48 -0.12 -6.07
CA THR A 59 -5.98 0.82 -7.08
C THR A 59 -4.88 1.31 -8.01
N SER A 60 -3.66 1.44 -7.49
CA SER A 60 -2.45 1.75 -8.26
C SER A 60 -1.19 1.34 -7.49
N GLN A 61 -0.07 1.19 -8.18
CA GLN A 61 1.23 0.91 -7.57
C GLN A 61 2.32 1.79 -8.20
N MET A 62 3.32 2.14 -7.39
CA MET A 62 4.53 2.84 -7.80
C MET A 62 5.74 2.05 -7.30
N GLU A 63 6.73 1.88 -8.16
CA GLU A 63 7.96 1.13 -7.86
C GLU A 63 9.13 2.11 -7.77
N PHE A 64 9.97 1.92 -6.76
CA PHE A 64 11.17 2.71 -6.54
C PHE A 64 12.38 1.85 -6.85
N ASN A 65 13.03 2.11 -7.97
CA ASN A 65 14.23 1.40 -8.41
C ASN A 65 15.26 2.38 -8.98
N GLU A 66 16.51 1.94 -9.09
CA GLU A 66 17.62 2.78 -9.57
C GLU A 66 17.50 3.14 -11.06
N ASN A 67 16.89 2.26 -11.85
CA ASN A 67 16.73 2.42 -13.29
C ASN A 67 15.33 1.91 -13.72
N PRO A 68 14.34 2.81 -13.85
CA PRO A 68 12.97 2.44 -14.19
C PRO A 68 12.79 1.88 -15.61
N GLU A 69 13.72 2.16 -16.52
CA GLU A 69 13.65 1.69 -17.91
C GLU A 69 14.24 0.28 -18.09
N ASP A 70 14.98 -0.23 -17.10
CA ASP A 70 15.55 -1.56 -17.14
C ASP A 70 14.60 -2.57 -16.49
N SER A 71 13.92 -3.34 -17.34
CA SER A 71 13.00 -4.41 -16.92
C SER A 71 13.66 -5.54 -16.13
N ASN A 72 15.00 -5.64 -16.13
CA ASN A 72 15.75 -6.65 -15.38
C ASN A 72 16.40 -6.08 -14.11
N ASN A 73 16.09 -4.84 -13.75
CA ASN A 73 16.68 -4.21 -12.57
C ASN A 73 15.99 -4.67 -11.29
N ASP A 74 16.57 -5.66 -10.62
CA ASP A 74 16.15 -6.14 -9.30
C ASP A 74 16.58 -5.19 -8.15
N ASN A 75 17.34 -4.11 -8.43
CA ASN A 75 17.72 -3.13 -7.40
C ASN A 75 16.57 -2.16 -7.14
N MET A 76 15.67 -2.57 -6.24
CA MET A 76 14.63 -1.72 -5.69
C MET A 76 15.12 -1.01 -4.42
N TYR A 77 14.65 0.23 -4.22
CA TYR A 77 14.89 0.98 -2.99
C TYR A 77 13.81 0.65 -1.96
N ASN A 78 14.21 0.37 -0.72
CA ASN A 78 13.28 0.13 0.36
C ASN A 78 12.49 1.41 0.70
N ILE A 79 11.19 1.27 0.94
CA ILE A 79 10.39 2.32 1.56
C ILE A 79 10.42 2.10 3.07
N THR A 80 10.78 3.12 3.84
CA THR A 80 10.92 3.03 5.31
C THR A 80 9.91 3.88 6.07
N SER A 81 9.38 4.94 5.45
CA SER A 81 8.37 5.83 6.00
C SER A 81 7.64 6.53 4.88
N ILE A 82 6.37 6.88 5.11
CA ILE A 82 5.54 7.67 4.20
C ILE A 82 5.09 8.91 4.95
N GLU A 83 5.19 10.07 4.33
CA GLU A 83 4.61 11.31 4.87
C GLU A 83 3.56 11.84 3.90
N TYR A 84 2.41 12.22 4.45
CA TYR A 84 1.30 12.80 3.71
C TYR A 84 0.86 14.07 4.41
N ASP A 85 0.83 15.17 3.66
CA ASP A 85 0.31 16.46 4.10
C ASP A 85 -0.89 16.84 3.22
N ALA A 86 -2.04 16.98 3.86
CA ALA A 86 -3.23 17.52 3.21
C ALA A 86 -3.12 19.03 3.24
N THR A 87 -2.66 19.63 2.14
CA THR A 87 -2.54 21.09 2.04
C THR A 87 -3.91 21.73 2.32
N SER A 88 -4.00 22.48 3.42
CA SER A 88 -5.19 23.23 3.84
C SER A 88 -5.42 24.47 2.99
#